data_AF-A0A2G9TBB4-F1
#
_entry.id   AF-A0A2G9TBB4-F1
#
_cell.length_a   1.000
_cell.length_b   1.000
_cell.length_c   1.000
_cell.angle_alpha   90.00
_cell.angle_beta   90.00
_cell.angle_gamma   90.00
#
_symmetry.space_group_name_H-M   'P 1'
#
loop_
_entity.id
_entity.type
_entity.pdbx_description
1 polymer ?
#
loop_
_entity_poly.entity_id
_entity_poly.type
_entity_poly.pdbx_seq_one_letter_code
_entity_poly.pdbx_strand_id
1 'polypeptide(L)' 'MWNWTDMSFSNFFRWAPGQPDNRRGNEQCAQVYRKGRPRDWSDVPCAENMDGFICKRSKIKWI' A
#
# COMPACT_ATOMS: atom_id res chain seq x y z
N MET A 1 9.16 -3.44 -9.29
CA MET A 1 7.98 -2.69 -9.78
C MET A 1 6.84 -2.91 -8.80
N TRP A 2 6.01 -1.90 -8.55
CA TRP A 2 4.88 -2.00 -7.62
C TRP A 2 3.63 -2.48 -8.35
N ASN A 3 2.94 -3.47 -7.78
CA ASN A 3 1.72 -4.05 -8.33
C ASN A 3 0.66 -4.22 -7.23
N TRP A 4 -0.60 -3.99 -7.58
CA TRP A 4 -1.72 -4.35 -6.71
C TRP A 4 -1.88 -5.87 -6.59
N THR A 5 -2.24 -6.34 -5.40
CA THR A 5 -2.44 -7.77 -5.11
C THR A 5 -3.67 -8.36 -5.82
N ASP A 6 -4.61 -7.51 -6.23
CA ASP A 6 -5.80 -7.90 -7.02
C ASP A 6 -5.53 -7.89 -8.54
N MET A 7 -4.27 -7.72 -8.96
CA MET A 7 -3.84 -7.62 -10.36
C MET A 7 -4.46 -6.44 -11.12
N SER A 8 -5.05 -5.46 -10.43
CA SER A 8 -5.51 -4.24 -11.08
C SER A 8 -4.36 -3.40 -11.63
N PHE A 9 -4.65 -2.61 -12.66
CA PHE A 9 -3.64 -1.79 -13.31
C PHE A 9 -3.06 -0.75 -12.34
N SER A 10 -1.73 -0.74 -12.19
CA SER A 10 -1.02 0.10 -11.24
C SER A 10 -0.60 1.42 -11.89
N ASN A 11 -1.56 2.33 -12.09
CA ASN A 11 -1.36 3.64 -12.73
C ASN A 11 -1.42 4.85 -11.78
N PHE A 12 -1.69 4.60 -10.51
CA PHE A 12 -1.77 5.64 -9.49
C PHE A 12 -0.93 5.24 -8.29
N PHE A 13 -0.07 6.17 -7.86
CA PHE A 13 0.76 6.03 -6.68
C PHE A 13 0.71 7.31 -5.87
N ARG A 14 0.54 7.18 -4.55
CA ARG A 14 0.54 8.32 -3.62
C ARG A 14 1.63 8.16 -2.57
N TRP A 15 2.86 7.92 -3.02
CA TRP A 15 4.01 7.86 -2.14
C TRP A 15 4.20 9.18 -1.39
N ALA A 16 4.54 9.07 -0.11
CA ALA A 16 5.00 10.23 0.64
C ALA A 16 6.31 10.77 0.02
N PRO A 17 6.62 12.07 0.21
CA PRO A 17 7.92 12.61 -0.15
C PRO A 17 9.07 11.74 0.39
N GLY A 18 9.92 11.25 -0.51
CA GLY A 18 11.05 10.37 -0.19
C GLY A 18 10.74 8.88 -0.20
N GLN A 19 9.55 8.45 -0.63
CA GLN A 19 9.15 7.05 -0.71
C GLN A 19 8.84 6.65 -2.16
N PRO A 20 8.94 5.35 -2.51
CA PRO A 20 9.50 4.27 -1.71
C PRO A 20 11.04 4.41 -1.59
N ASP A 21 11.63 4.13 -0.44
CA ASP A 21 13.08 4.25 -0.20
C ASP A 21 13.80 2.93 0.03
N ASN A 22 13.07 1.83 0.26
CA ASN A 22 13.62 0.53 0.59
C ASN A 22 14.75 0.61 1.63
N ARG A 23 14.53 1.42 2.68
CA ARG A 23 15.51 1.80 3.69
C ARG A 23 16.19 0.62 4.37
N ARG A 24 15.45 -0.48 4.57
CA ARG A 24 15.97 -1.71 5.20
C ARG A 24 16.45 -2.77 4.21
N GLY A 25 16.36 -2.50 2.90
CA GLY A 25 16.65 -3.47 1.85
C GLY A 25 15.60 -4.58 1.68
N ASN A 26 14.52 -4.56 2.48
CA ASN A 26 13.50 -5.61 2.53
C ASN A 26 12.06 -5.07 2.58
N GLU A 27 11.79 -3.92 1.96
CA GLU A 27 10.51 -3.21 2.05
C GLU A 27 9.67 -3.39 0.77
N GLN A 28 9.20 -4.61 0.52
CA GLN A 28 8.46 -4.94 -0.71
C GLN A 28 6.93 -4.85 -0.59
N CYS A 29 6.41 -4.32 0.52
CA CYS A 29 4.98 -4.09 0.74
C CYS A 29 4.69 -2.62 0.99
N ALA A 30 3.47 -2.17 0.69
CA ALA A 30 3.07 -0.77 0.87
C ALA A 30 2.10 -0.63 2.04
N GLN A 31 2.22 0.44 2.79
CA GLN A 31 1.25 0.85 3.80
C GLN A 31 0.78 2.29 3.57
N VAL A 32 -0.30 2.66 4.25
CA VAL A 32 -0.80 4.04 4.30
C VAL A 32 -0.52 4.63 5.67
N TYR A 33 0.03 5.84 5.74
CA TYR A 33 0.22 6.53 7.01
C TYR A 33 -1.12 6.83 7.68
N ARG A 34 -1.25 6.38 8.94
CA ARG A 34 -2.42 6.65 9.78
C ARG A 34 -2.40 8.04 10.42
N LYS A 35 -1.22 8.53 10.81
CA LYS A 35 -1.01 9.82 11.50
C LYS A 35 0.06 10.65 10.80
N GLY A 36 -0.01 11.98 10.93
CA GLY A 36 0.97 12.92 10.38
C GLY A 36 0.83 13.20 8.88
N ARG A 37 0.74 12.15 8.05
CA ARG A 37 0.56 12.26 6.58
C ARG A 37 -0.61 11.40 6.07
N PRO A 38 -1.85 11.64 6.54
CA PRO A 38 -2.97 10.76 6.25
C PRO A 38 -3.18 10.60 4.73
N ARG A 39 -3.21 9.33 4.30
CA ARG A 39 -3.38 8.83 2.92
C ARG A 39 -2.11 8.73 2.08
N ASP A 40 -0.98 9.28 2.51
CA ASP A 40 0.28 9.05 1.81
C ASP A 40 0.84 7.66 2.12
N TRP A 41 1.62 7.11 1.20
CA TRP A 41 2.11 5.73 1.25
C TRP A 41 3.59 5.67 1.61
N SER A 42 4.00 4.57 2.23
CA SER A 42 5.40 4.20 2.43
C SER A 42 5.60 2.72 2.11
N ASP A 43 6.78 2.36 1.66
CA ASP A 43 7.18 0.96 1.62
C ASP A 43 7.61 0.48 3.00
N VAL A 44 7.37 -0.81 3.26
CA VAL A 44 7.60 -1.47 4.55
C VAL A 44 7.90 -2.95 4.32
N PRO A 45 8.55 -3.62 5.29
CA PRO A 45 8.70 -5.07 5.23
C PRO A 45 7.34 -5.74 5.21
N CYS A 46 7.18 -6.75 4.36
CA CYS A 46 5.90 -7.47 4.25
C CYS A 46 5.51 -8.21 5.54
N ALA A 47 6.49 -8.52 6.39
CA ALA A 47 6.28 -9.15 7.69
C ALA A 47 6.18 -8.14 8.85
N GLU A 48 6.06 -6.84 8.57
CA GLU A 48 5.87 -5.82 9.58
C GLU A 48 4.53 -6.03 10.31
N ASN A 49 4.53 -5.91 11.64
CA ASN A 49 3.33 -6.05 12.45
C ASN A 49 2.45 -4.80 12.28
N MET A 50 1.30 -4.94 11.61
CA MET A 50 0.38 -3.85 11.30
C MET A 50 -0.79 -3.77 12.29
N ASP A 51 -1.25 -2.55 12.57
CA ASP A 51 -2.49 -2.28 13.33
C ASP A 51 -3.76 -2.80 12.61
N GLY A 52 -3.70 -3.00 11.29
CA GLY A 52 -4.83 -3.46 10.47
C GLY A 52 -4.62 -3.25 8.97
N PHE A 53 -5.59 -3.68 8.17
CA PHE A 53 -5.54 -3.65 6.71
C PHE A 53 -6.83 -3.07 6.10
N ILE A 54 -6.73 -2.57 4.87
CA ILE A 54 -7.88 -2.10 4.08
C ILE A 54 -8.21 -3.16 3.03
N CYS A 55 -9.43 -3.71 3.08
CA CYS A 55 -9.91 -4.69 2.11
C CYS A 55 -10.76 -4.03 1.02
N LYS A 56 -10.62 -4.51 -0.21
CA LYS A 56 -11.46 -4.13 -1.35
C LYS A 56 -12.16 -5.39 -1.87
N ARG A 57 -13.46 -5.27 -2.15
CA ARG A 57 -14.25 -6.32 -2.81
C ARG A 57 -15.12 -5.68 -3.89
N SER A 58 -15.28 -6.37 -5.02
CA SER A 58 -16.25 -5.99 -6.03
C SER A 58 -17.65 -5.95 -5.42
N LYS A 59 -18.46 -4.95 -5.81
CA LYS A 59 -19.88 -4.95 -5.48
C LYS A 59 -20.53 -6.10 -6.24
N ILE A 60 -21.25 -6.97 -5.53
CA ILE A 60 -22.10 -7.97 -6.16
C ILE A 60 -23.24 -7.22 -6.84
N LYS A 61 -23.37 -7.38 -8.15
CA LYS A 61 -24.54 -6.91 -8.89
C LYS A 61 -25.54 -8.06 -8.92
N TRP A 62 -26.60 -7.94 -8.13
CA TRP A 62 -27.78 -8.79 -8.25
C TRP A 62 -28.58 -8.28 -9.44
N ILE A 63 -28.35 -8.91 -10.59
CA ILE A 63 -29.34 -8.97 -11.66
C ILE A 63 -30.31 -10.10 -11.33
#